data_AF-A0A6C0JCN4-F1
#
_entry.id   AF-A0A6C0JCN4-F1
#
_cell.length_a   1.000
_cell.length_b   1.000
_cell.length_c   1.000
_cell.angle_alpha   90.00
_cell.angle_beta   90.00
_cell.angle_gamma   90.00
#
_symmetry.space_group_name_H-M   'P 1'
#
loop_
_entity.id
_entity.type
_entity.pdbx_description
1 polymer ?
#
loop_
_entity_poly.entity_id
_entity_poly.type
_entity_poly.pdbx_seq_one_letter_code
_entity_poly.pdbx_strand_id
1 'polypeptide(L)'
;MYMPTKLEQKKLSTLLWASLIIIIVIGVVCYNYIKNHYKETENKEFTVTEFINGTTGLPPMKNVLVGMVFGTVFGFIDNAGMFFGMDALEPFLPTEGFIAAGVGNTYSSVLGAFIAAFLSNVIKISTGVDSVPVWSDAAGIIVGAILGIFIPPIIVKMF
;
A
#
# COMPACT_ATOMS: atom_id res chain seq x y z
N MET A 1 -14.87 21.53 -16.86
CA MET A 1 -13.71 20.64 -16.66
C MET A 1 -12.50 21.52 -16.41
N TYR A 2 -11.98 21.53 -15.19
CA TYR A 2 -10.80 22.31 -14.83
C TYR A 2 -9.56 21.72 -15.50
N MET A 3 -8.82 22.53 -16.26
CA MET A 3 -7.53 22.11 -16.82
C MET A 3 -6.38 22.64 -15.95
N PRO A 4 -5.47 21.78 -15.47
CA PRO A 4 -4.33 22.21 -14.67
C PRO A 4 -3.36 23.05 -15.49
N THR A 5 -2.82 24.10 -14.87
CA THR A 5 -1.80 24.99 -15.44
C THR A 5 -0.49 24.26 -15.70
N LYS A 6 0.37 24.82 -16.57
CA LYS A 6 1.72 24.27 -16.81
C LYS A 6 2.56 24.16 -15.53
N LEU A 7 2.37 25.10 -14.59
CA LEU A 7 3.06 25.06 -13.30
C LEU A 7 2.58 23.89 -12.44
N GLU A 8 1.27 23.65 -12.36
CA GLU A 8 0.69 22.52 -11.63
C GLU A 8 1.10 21.17 -12.25
N GLN A 9 1.09 21.07 -13.57
CA GLN A 9 1.58 19.89 -14.28
C GLN A 9 3.06 19.61 -13.97
N LYS A 10 3.90 20.66 -13.94
CA LYS A 10 5.31 20.53 -13.56
C LYS A 10 5.46 20.05 -12.12
N LYS A 11 4.71 20.63 -11.17
CA LYS A 11 4.72 20.21 -9.76
C LYS A 11 4.32 18.73 -9.60
N LEU A 12 3.25 18.31 -10.26
CA LEU A 12 2.80 16.91 -10.25
C LEU A 12 3.86 15.99 -10.85
N SER A 13 4.41 16.34 -12.01
CA SER A 13 5.48 15.55 -12.65
C SER A 13 6.70 15.41 -11.74
N THR A 14 7.14 16.49 -11.08
CA THR A 14 8.22 16.47 -10.11
C THR A 14 7.92 15.53 -8.93
N LEU A 15 6.70 15.57 -8.39
CA LEU A 15 6.28 14.68 -7.30
C LEU A 15 6.32 13.20 -7.72
N LEU A 16 5.81 12.88 -8.91
CA LEU A 16 5.78 11.51 -9.44
C LEU A 16 7.19 10.98 -9.68
N TRP A 17 8.07 11.78 -10.30
CA TRP A 17 9.46 11.40 -10.52
C TRP A 17 10.24 11.23 -9.22
N ALA A 18 10.06 12.14 -8.26
CA ALA A 18 10.69 12.02 -6.94
C ALA A 18 10.24 10.73 -6.23
N SER A 19 8.95 10.41 -6.28
CA SER A 19 8.39 9.19 -5.69
C SER A 19 8.97 7.93 -6.34
N LEU A 20 9.07 7.92 -7.69
CA LEU A 20 9.66 6.80 -8.42
C LEU A 20 11.14 6.60 -8.09
N ILE A 21 11.91 7.69 -7.99
CA ILE A 21 13.32 7.64 -7.58
C ILE A 21 13.44 7.04 -6.17
N ILE A 22 12.60 7.48 -5.23
CA ILE A 22 12.59 6.94 -3.86
C ILE A 22 12.29 5.44 -3.86
N ILE A 23 11.29 4.98 -4.61
CA ILE A 23 10.94 3.55 -4.73
C ILE A 23 12.13 2.75 -5.28
N ILE A 24 12.80 3.24 -6.32
CA ILE A 24 13.96 2.56 -6.92
C ILE A 24 15.13 2.51 -5.92
N VAL A 25 15.45 3.63 -5.26
CA VAL A 25 16.56 3.70 -4.30
C VAL A 25 16.31 2.74 -3.13
N ILE A 26 15.13 2.79 -2.52
CA ILE A 26 14.77 1.88 -1.41
C ILE A 26 14.79 0.43 -1.90
N GLY A 27 14.21 0.14 -3.07
CA GLY A 27 14.21 -1.20 -3.65
C GLY A 27 15.61 -1.76 -3.88
N VAL A 28 16.54 -0.96 -4.40
CA VAL A 28 17.95 -1.35 -4.59
C VAL A 28 18.64 -1.61 -3.25
N VAL A 29 18.42 -0.76 -2.24
CA VAL A 29 18.98 -0.95 -0.89
C VAL A 29 18.46 -2.26 -0.27
N CYS A 30 17.16 -2.50 -0.31
CA CYS A 30 16.55 -3.74 0.20
C CYS A 30 17.04 -4.97 -0.56
N TYR A 31 17.11 -4.91 -1.89
CA TYR A 31 17.62 -6.00 -2.70
C TYR A 31 19.06 -6.36 -2.35
N ASN A 32 19.95 -5.36 -2.25
CA ASN A 32 21.35 -5.60 -1.91
C ASN A 32 21.51 -6.18 -0.50
N TYR A 33 20.73 -5.69 0.47
CA TYR A 33 20.71 -6.23 1.82
C TYR A 33 20.33 -7.72 1.82
N ILE A 34 19.20 -8.06 1.19
CA ILE A 34 18.71 -9.45 1.13
C ILE A 34 19.69 -10.33 0.35
N LYS A 35 20.20 -9.86 -0.78
CA LYS A 35 21.16 -10.59 -1.59
C LYS A 35 22.42 -10.96 -0.81
N ASN A 36 22.97 -10.02 -0.05
CA ASN A 36 24.14 -10.28 0.78
C ASN A 36 23.81 -11.26 1.92
N HIS A 37 22.65 -11.11 2.55
CA HIS A 37 22.19 -12.03 3.58
C HIS A 37 22.13 -13.48 3.08
N TYR A 38 21.46 -13.75 1.96
CA TYR A 38 21.40 -15.11 1.38
C TYR A 38 22.76 -15.67 0.95
N LYS A 39 23.66 -14.81 0.48
CA LYS A 39 25.01 -15.22 0.12
C LYS A 39 25.81 -15.64 1.35
N GLU A 40 25.65 -14.95 2.48
CA GLU A 40 26.37 -15.22 3.72
C GLU A 40 25.80 -16.41 4.51
N THR A 41 24.48 -16.56 4.57
CA THR A 41 23.83 -17.59 5.39
C THR A 41 23.61 -18.91 4.66
N GLU A 42 23.29 -18.86 3.37
CA GLU A 42 22.89 -20.03 2.58
C GLU A 42 23.86 -20.35 1.44
N ASN A 43 24.91 -19.55 1.24
CA ASN A 43 25.82 -19.62 0.08
C ASN A 43 25.04 -19.68 -1.25
N LYS A 44 23.89 -18.99 -1.29
CA LYS A 44 22.95 -18.98 -2.41
C LYS A 44 23.02 -17.65 -3.15
N GLU A 45 23.03 -17.69 -4.47
CA GLU A 45 22.82 -16.49 -5.28
C GLU A 45 21.34 -16.12 -5.29
N PHE A 46 21.02 -14.94 -4.76
CA PHE A 46 19.68 -14.38 -4.77
C PHE A 46 19.50 -13.43 -5.96
N THR A 47 18.45 -13.67 -6.74
CA THR A 47 18.20 -12.96 -8.00
C THR A 47 17.16 -11.84 -7.84
N VAL A 48 17.15 -10.89 -8.80
CA VAL A 48 16.13 -9.84 -8.85
C VAL A 48 14.72 -10.43 -9.04
N THR A 49 14.59 -11.52 -9.78
CA THR A 49 13.31 -12.22 -9.96
C THR A 49 12.79 -12.77 -8.63
N GLU A 50 13.64 -13.42 -7.84
CA GLU A 50 13.28 -13.90 -6.50
C GLU A 50 12.92 -12.74 -5.57
N PHE A 51 13.60 -11.60 -5.67
CA PHE A 51 13.26 -10.41 -4.90
C PHE A 51 11.87 -9.87 -5.21
N ILE A 52 11.54 -9.74 -6.50
CA ILE A 52 10.29 -9.12 -6.95
C ILE A 52 9.11 -10.08 -6.80
N ASN A 53 9.30 -11.36 -7.15
CA ASN A 53 8.23 -12.36 -7.20
C ASN A 53 8.13 -13.22 -5.93
N GLY A 54 9.12 -13.19 -5.06
CA GLY A 54 9.25 -14.14 -3.94
C GLY A 54 9.63 -15.57 -4.39
N THR A 55 9.75 -15.81 -5.70
CA THR A 55 10.06 -17.11 -6.30
C THR A 55 11.02 -16.95 -7.46
N THR A 56 11.74 -18.01 -7.84
CA THR A 56 12.66 -18.00 -8.99
C THR A 56 11.98 -17.75 -10.34
N GLY A 57 10.68 -18.05 -10.44
CA GLY A 57 9.86 -17.86 -11.63
C GLY A 57 8.67 -16.94 -11.40
N LEU A 58 7.64 -17.12 -12.24
CA LEU A 58 6.36 -16.47 -12.03
C LEU A 58 5.67 -17.03 -10.79
N PRO A 59 5.15 -16.15 -9.91
CA PRO A 59 4.49 -16.58 -8.70
C PRO A 59 3.17 -17.29 -9.05
N PRO A 60 2.79 -18.35 -8.33
CA PRO A 60 1.47 -18.95 -8.47
C PRO A 60 0.39 -17.90 -8.21
N MET A 61 -0.72 -17.95 -8.95
CA MET A 61 -1.84 -17.00 -8.76
C MET A 61 -2.35 -16.97 -7.32
N LYS A 62 -2.33 -18.12 -6.64
CA LYS A 62 -2.65 -18.22 -5.20
C LYS A 62 -1.78 -17.27 -4.37
N ASN A 63 -0.48 -17.20 -4.63
CA ASN A 63 0.46 -16.36 -3.90
C ASN A 63 0.23 -14.87 -4.19
N VAL A 64 -0.10 -14.54 -5.44
CA VAL A 64 -0.48 -13.17 -5.81
C VAL A 64 -1.73 -12.74 -5.04
N LEU A 65 -2.78 -13.56 -5.04
CA LEU A 65 -4.04 -13.26 -4.36
C LEU A 65 -3.86 -13.14 -2.84
N VAL A 66 -3.07 -14.03 -2.24
CA VAL A 66 -2.75 -13.96 -0.80
C VAL A 66 -1.97 -12.69 -0.47
N GLY A 67 -0.97 -12.34 -1.28
CA GLY A 67 -0.22 -11.10 -1.08
C GLY A 67 -1.10 -9.86 -1.20
N MET A 68 -2.02 -9.82 -2.17
CA MET A 68 -2.96 -8.71 -2.34
C MET A 68 -3.88 -8.48 -1.13
N VAL A 69 -4.06 -9.43 -0.20
CA VAL A 69 -4.97 -9.27 0.95
C VAL A 69 -4.57 -8.10 1.82
N PHE A 70 -3.28 -7.98 2.18
CA PHE A 70 -2.82 -6.87 3.01
C PHE A 70 -3.12 -5.54 2.32
N GLY A 71 -2.68 -5.40 1.07
CA GLY A 71 -2.88 -4.17 0.32
C GLY A 71 -4.36 -3.82 0.13
N THR A 72 -5.20 -4.80 -0.18
CA THR A 72 -6.64 -4.57 -0.44
C THR A 72 -7.35 -4.09 0.83
N VAL A 73 -7.09 -4.74 1.97
CA VAL A 73 -7.67 -4.33 3.25
C VAL A 73 -7.13 -2.97 3.66
N PHE A 74 -5.81 -2.76 3.58
CA PHE A 74 -5.18 -1.49 3.93
C PHE A 74 -5.75 -0.35 3.09
N GLY A 75 -5.71 -0.46 1.77
CA GLY A 75 -6.17 0.60 0.87
C GLY A 75 -7.66 0.91 1.04
N PHE A 76 -8.48 -0.12 1.29
CA PHE A 76 -9.90 0.06 1.57
C PHE A 76 -10.12 0.85 2.85
N ILE A 77 -9.51 0.44 3.97
CA ILE A 77 -9.71 1.09 5.27
C ILE A 77 -9.06 2.47 5.30
N ASP A 78 -7.91 2.67 4.63
CA ASP A 78 -7.26 3.97 4.57
C ASP A 78 -8.15 5.02 3.90
N ASN A 79 -8.78 4.67 2.76
CA ASN A 79 -9.68 5.60 2.07
C ASN A 79 -11.06 5.67 2.72
N ALA A 80 -11.67 4.54 3.11
CA ALA A 80 -12.97 4.53 3.76
C ALA A 80 -12.93 5.16 5.16
N GLY A 81 -11.85 4.94 5.89
CA GLY A 81 -11.60 5.52 7.20
C GLY A 81 -11.46 7.04 7.15
N MET A 82 -11.00 7.61 6.02
CA MET A 82 -11.07 9.05 5.83
C MET A 82 -12.51 9.54 5.69
N PHE A 83 -13.37 8.83 4.94
CA PHE A 83 -14.79 9.19 4.80
C PHE A 83 -15.54 9.16 6.13
N PHE A 84 -15.37 8.10 6.93
CA PHE A 84 -16.10 7.94 8.20
C PHE A 84 -15.41 8.63 9.39
N GLY A 85 -14.08 8.66 9.38
CA GLY A 85 -13.28 9.18 10.48
C GLY A 85 -13.18 10.69 10.50
N MET A 86 -13.18 11.36 9.33
CA MET A 86 -13.07 12.82 9.30
C MET A 86 -14.25 13.51 9.97
N ASP A 87 -15.48 13.03 9.79
CA ASP A 87 -16.68 13.60 10.45
C ASP A 87 -16.56 13.55 12.00
N ALA A 88 -16.06 12.44 12.53
CA ALA A 88 -15.87 12.27 13.97
C ALA A 88 -14.64 13.00 14.52
N LEU A 89 -13.56 13.11 13.73
CA LEU A 89 -12.30 13.72 14.14
C LEU A 89 -12.29 15.23 13.97
N GLU A 90 -13.02 15.77 12.99
CA GLU A 90 -13.01 17.20 12.61
C GLU A 90 -13.12 18.16 13.81
N PRO A 91 -13.97 17.95 14.83
CA PRO A 91 -14.04 18.82 16.00
C PRO A 91 -12.77 18.88 16.85
N PHE A 92 -11.87 17.91 16.69
CA PHE A 92 -10.62 17.75 17.44
C PHE A 92 -9.38 18.03 16.58
N LEU A 93 -9.55 18.32 15.29
CA LEU A 93 -8.44 18.56 14.38
C LEU A 93 -7.99 20.03 14.38
N PRO A 94 -6.71 20.31 14.08
CA PRO A 94 -6.23 21.68 13.87
C PRO A 94 -6.97 22.37 12.73
N THR A 95 -7.09 23.69 12.78
CA THR A 95 -7.75 24.48 11.73
C THR A 95 -6.95 24.54 10.42
N GLU A 96 -5.65 24.22 10.43
CA GLU A 96 -4.87 24.18 9.18
C GLU A 96 -5.22 22.95 8.34
N GLY A 97 -5.86 23.16 7.19
CA GLY A 97 -6.41 22.09 6.36
C GLY A 97 -5.43 20.97 5.97
N PHE A 98 -4.15 21.28 5.73
CA PHE A 98 -3.16 20.24 5.43
C PHE A 98 -2.75 19.40 6.66
N ILE A 99 -2.74 20.00 7.85
CA ILE A 99 -2.44 19.29 9.10
C ILE A 99 -3.64 18.43 9.48
N ALA A 100 -4.86 18.96 9.39
CA ALA A 100 -6.08 18.20 9.60
C ALA A 100 -6.16 16.98 8.66
N ALA A 101 -5.92 17.18 7.36
CA ALA A 101 -5.88 16.09 6.39
C ALA A 101 -4.79 15.07 6.71
N GLY A 102 -3.61 15.53 7.13
CA GLY A 102 -2.50 14.67 7.54
C GLY A 102 -2.84 13.80 8.76
N VAL A 103 -3.49 14.37 9.78
CA VAL A 103 -3.91 13.64 10.98
C VAL A 103 -5.03 12.65 10.64
N GLY A 104 -6.02 13.06 9.85
CA GLY A 104 -7.09 12.18 9.39
C GLY A 104 -6.55 10.96 8.61
N ASN A 105 -5.65 11.22 7.66
CA ASN A 105 -4.97 10.16 6.92
C ASN A 105 -4.10 9.27 7.83
N THR A 106 -3.43 9.85 8.82
CA THR A 106 -2.63 9.08 9.78
C THR A 106 -3.50 8.12 10.58
N TYR A 107 -4.65 8.59 11.06
CA TYR A 107 -5.60 7.74 11.78
C TYR A 107 -6.08 6.56 10.92
N SER A 108 -6.55 6.84 9.69
CA SER A 108 -7.03 5.81 8.78
C SER A 108 -5.93 4.83 8.37
N SER A 109 -4.72 5.31 8.10
CA SER A 109 -3.57 4.48 7.75
C SER A 109 -3.15 3.58 8.92
N VAL A 110 -3.14 4.07 10.16
CA VAL A 110 -2.80 3.26 11.34
C VAL A 110 -3.83 2.15 11.52
N LEU A 111 -5.12 2.49 11.50
CA LEU A 111 -6.21 1.52 11.63
C LEU A 111 -6.15 0.48 10.51
N GLY A 112 -5.99 0.94 9.26
CA GLY A 112 -5.87 0.10 8.09
C GLY A 112 -4.67 -0.85 8.17
N ALA A 113 -3.52 -0.36 8.60
CA ALA A 113 -2.30 -1.18 8.72
C ALA A 113 -2.44 -2.29 9.76
N PHE A 114 -3.02 -1.99 10.93
CA PHE A 114 -3.24 -3.01 11.97
C PHE A 114 -4.20 -4.11 11.51
N ILE A 115 -5.36 -3.72 10.96
CA ILE A 115 -6.36 -4.69 10.51
C ILE A 115 -5.83 -5.50 9.32
N ALA A 116 -5.18 -4.85 8.36
CA ALA A 116 -4.57 -5.53 7.22
C ALA A 116 -3.48 -6.51 7.65
N ALA A 117 -2.64 -6.15 8.63
CA ALA A 117 -1.61 -7.03 9.15
C ALA A 117 -2.20 -8.27 9.82
N PHE A 118 -3.22 -8.11 10.68
CA PHE A 118 -3.88 -9.23 11.36
C PHE A 118 -4.55 -10.18 10.35
N LEU A 119 -5.33 -9.64 9.42
CA LEU A 119 -6.02 -10.45 8.41
C LEU A 119 -5.04 -11.13 7.46
N SER A 120 -4.02 -10.41 6.98
CA SER A 120 -2.99 -10.98 6.10
C SER A 120 -2.26 -12.13 6.80
N ASN A 121 -1.91 -11.99 8.08
CA ASN A 121 -1.28 -13.07 8.84
C ASN A 121 -2.19 -14.31 8.97
N VAL A 122 -3.47 -14.13 9.28
CA VAL A 122 -4.44 -15.24 9.35
C VAL A 122 -4.57 -15.93 7.98
N ILE A 123 -4.65 -15.15 6.90
CA ILE A 123 -4.76 -15.72 5.55
C ILE A 123 -3.49 -16.48 5.15
N LYS A 124 -2.29 -15.94 5.43
CA LYS A 124 -1.03 -16.64 5.17
C LYS A 124 -0.97 -17.98 5.91
N ILE A 125 -1.28 -17.98 7.20
CA ILE A 125 -1.32 -19.20 8.04
C ILE A 125 -2.34 -20.21 7.50
N SER A 126 -3.57 -19.77 7.22
CA SER A 126 -4.65 -20.65 6.76
C SER A 126 -4.42 -21.23 5.35
N THR A 127 -3.70 -20.51 4.50
CA THR A 127 -3.44 -20.93 3.12
C THR A 127 -2.09 -21.65 2.94
N GLY A 128 -1.19 -21.58 3.93
CA GLY A 128 0.17 -22.10 3.86
C GLY A 128 1.04 -21.38 2.83
N VAL A 129 0.77 -20.10 2.58
CA VAL A 129 1.51 -19.29 1.60
C VAL A 129 2.42 -18.32 2.35
N ASP A 130 3.71 -18.63 2.36
CA ASP A 130 4.71 -17.82 3.06
C ASP A 130 5.44 -16.83 2.15
N SER A 131 5.58 -17.18 0.86
CA SER A 131 6.22 -16.32 -0.14
C SER A 131 5.19 -15.66 -1.05
N VAL A 132 5.19 -14.33 -1.07
CA VAL A 132 4.33 -13.51 -1.93
C VAL A 132 5.17 -12.47 -2.69
N PRO A 133 4.76 -12.07 -3.91
CA PRO A 133 5.45 -11.03 -4.65
C PRO A 133 5.35 -9.67 -3.97
N VAL A 134 6.44 -8.91 -3.94
CA VAL A 134 6.45 -7.56 -3.33
C VAL A 134 5.46 -6.62 -4.04
N TRP A 135 5.26 -6.79 -5.35
CA TRP A 135 4.31 -5.98 -6.11
C TRP A 135 2.84 -6.32 -5.84
N SER A 136 2.55 -7.50 -5.28
CA SER A 136 1.17 -7.94 -5.04
C SER A 136 0.48 -7.11 -3.95
N ASP A 137 1.23 -6.70 -2.92
CA ASP A 137 0.74 -5.75 -1.92
C ASP A 137 0.34 -4.43 -2.57
N ALA A 138 1.21 -3.86 -3.42
CA ALA A 138 0.94 -2.59 -4.11
C ALA A 138 -0.29 -2.68 -5.03
N ALA A 139 -0.45 -3.79 -5.77
CA ALA A 139 -1.64 -4.04 -6.58
C ALA A 139 -2.90 -4.12 -5.70
N GLY A 140 -2.81 -4.79 -4.55
CA GLY A 140 -3.87 -4.82 -3.54
C GLY A 140 -4.25 -3.43 -3.05
N ILE A 141 -3.26 -2.57 -2.72
CA ILE A 141 -3.50 -1.19 -2.27
C ILE A 141 -4.31 -0.40 -3.28
N ILE A 142 -3.99 -0.51 -4.57
CA ILE A 142 -4.74 0.18 -5.64
C ILE A 142 -6.20 -0.30 -5.66
N VAL A 143 -6.42 -1.61 -5.64
CA VAL A 143 -7.77 -2.19 -5.64
C VAL A 143 -8.55 -1.74 -4.40
N GLY A 144 -7.94 -1.89 -3.22
CA GLY A 144 -8.51 -1.48 -1.95
C GLY A 144 -8.87 0.00 -1.93
N ALA A 145 -7.96 0.87 -2.37
CA ALA A 145 -8.17 2.31 -2.40
C ALA A 145 -9.35 2.71 -3.30
N ILE A 146 -9.45 2.13 -4.50
CA ILE A 146 -10.58 2.34 -5.39
C ILE A 146 -11.89 1.94 -4.69
N LEU A 147 -11.94 0.76 -4.09
CA LEU A 147 -13.12 0.29 -3.36
C LEU A 147 -13.46 1.22 -2.18
N GLY A 148 -12.45 1.67 -1.43
CA GLY A 148 -12.60 2.58 -0.29
C GLY A 148 -13.05 3.99 -0.68
N ILE A 149 -12.83 4.42 -1.92
CA ILE A 149 -13.35 5.69 -2.44
C ILE A 149 -14.83 5.55 -2.86
N PHE A 150 -15.20 4.44 -3.50
CA PHE A 150 -16.52 4.32 -4.11
C PHE A 150 -17.60 3.70 -3.21
N ILE A 151 -17.24 2.81 -2.28
CA ILE A 151 -18.22 2.10 -1.44
C ILE A 151 -18.80 3.00 -0.33
N PRO A 152 -18.01 3.73 0.48
CA PRO A 152 -18.56 4.51 1.59
C PRO A 152 -19.63 5.52 1.19
N PRO A 153 -19.48 6.31 0.09
CA PRO A 153 -20.53 7.24 -0.34
C PRO A 153 -21.84 6.55 -0.72
N ILE A 154 -21.79 5.30 -1.19
CA ILE A 154 -22.99 4.52 -1.50
C ILE A 154 -23.69 4.12 -0.21
N ILE A 155 -22.94 3.64 0.79
CA ILE A 155 -23.47 3.24 2.10
C ILE A 155 -24.13 4.43 2.80
N VAL A 156 -23.46 5.58 2.84
CA VAL A 156 -24.00 6.79 3.51
C VAL A 156 -25.31 7.25 2.87
N LYS A 157 -25.47 7.10 1.55
CA LYS A 157 -26.72 7.47 0.85
C LYS A 157 -27.89 6.52 1.07
N MET A 158 -27.66 5.34 1.64
CA MET A 158 -28.70 4.35 1.90
C MET A 158 -29.38 4.55 3.26
N PHE A 159 -28.82 5.41 4.12
CA PHE A 159 -29.35 5.80 5.43
C PHE A 159 -29.72 7.29 5.44
#